data_AF-A0A1G9EJX6-F1
#
_entry.id   AF-A0A1G9EJX6-F1
#
_cell.length_a   1.000
_cell.length_b   1.000
_cell.length_c   1.000
_cell.angle_alpha   90.00
_cell.angle_beta   90.00
_cell.angle_gamma   90.00
#
_symmetry.space_group_name_H-M   'P 1'
#
loop_
_entity.id
_entity.type
_entity.pdbx_description
1 polymer ?
#
loop_
_entity_poly.entity_id
_entity_poly.type
_entity_poly.pdbx_seq_one_letter_code
_entity_poly.pdbx_strand_id
1 'polypeptide(L)'
;MKLLTLSETVITGGWTMSDGPHRSLPMRKPWKDLAMRGDKAAYSASEVAEAATKALASDFKMEVSWELTQELKSIFSGRDNSLMLPEIALAQLNDANALAAGSVFGRNVVACSIELIHEGKFGSDAFHEAVGLAAKMRGLATVRSVEEHYLRESNHRRADHVSTRISDAICGLSENQLGLILLGPAPVSLRSRKMTGLDAGVSL
;
A
#
# COMPACT_ATOMS: atom_id res chain seq x y z
N MET A 1 -8.22 27.48 60.81
CA MET A 1 -7.48 28.44 59.97
C MET A 1 -6.21 27.75 59.49
N LYS A 2 -6.14 27.48 58.17
CA LYS A 2 -4.97 27.12 57.32
C LYS A 2 -4.11 25.89 57.71
N LEU A 3 -3.64 25.04 56.80
CA LEU A 3 -3.90 24.73 55.38
C LEU A 3 -3.06 23.46 55.12
N LEU A 4 -3.62 22.50 54.39
CA LEU A 4 -2.91 21.34 53.84
C LEU A 4 -1.87 21.80 52.81
N THR A 5 -0.61 21.40 52.97
CA THR A 5 0.41 21.49 51.92
C THR A 5 0.33 20.24 51.05
N LEU A 6 -0.31 20.38 49.89
CA LEU A 6 -0.19 19.46 48.77
C LEU A 6 1.09 19.82 47.99
N SER A 7 2.01 18.88 47.89
CA SER A 7 3.18 19.00 47.02
C SER A 7 2.73 18.84 45.56
N GLU A 8 2.67 19.95 44.83
CA GLU A 8 2.48 19.96 43.37
C GLU A 8 3.67 19.27 42.71
N THR A 9 3.43 18.09 42.15
CA THR A 9 4.35 17.47 41.20
C THR A 9 4.13 18.15 39.86
N VAL A 10 5.00 19.11 39.54
CA VAL A 10 5.09 19.72 38.22
C VAL A 10 5.54 18.63 37.24
N ILE A 11 4.58 17.99 36.56
CA ILE A 11 4.87 17.21 35.37
C ILE A 11 5.26 18.22 34.29
N THR A 12 6.56 18.38 34.10
CA THR A 12 7.12 19.00 32.92
C THR A 12 6.70 18.15 31.73
N GLY A 13 5.58 18.53 31.11
CA GLY A 13 5.16 18.01 29.82
C GLY A 13 6.23 18.35 28.79
N GLY A 14 7.21 17.48 28.66
CA GLY A 14 8.16 17.48 27.57
C GLY A 14 7.37 17.33 26.29
N TRP A 15 7.05 18.45 25.66
CA TRP A 15 6.73 18.51 24.24
C TRP A 15 7.99 18.07 23.51
N THR A 16 8.19 16.75 23.41
CA THR A 16 8.94 16.22 22.29
C THR A 16 8.22 16.74 21.06
N MET A 17 8.93 17.44 20.19
CA MET A 17 8.49 17.72 18.83
C MET A 17 8.33 16.37 18.12
N SER A 18 7.26 15.65 18.47
CA SER A 18 6.89 14.39 17.87
C SER A 18 6.37 14.76 16.49
N ASP A 19 7.16 14.47 15.45
CA ASP A 19 6.78 14.65 14.05
C ASP A 19 5.38 14.05 13.75
N GLY A 20 4.92 13.11 14.58
CA GLY A 20 3.58 12.57 14.64
C GLY A 20 3.61 11.05 14.84
N PRO A 21 2.46 10.41 15.14
CA PRO A 21 2.38 8.95 15.33
C PRO A 21 2.90 8.13 14.14
N HIS A 22 2.88 8.68 12.92
CA HIS A 22 3.46 8.04 11.74
C HIS A 22 4.96 7.73 11.84
N ARG A 23 5.72 8.45 12.69
CA ARG A 23 7.17 8.21 12.86
C ARG A 23 7.43 6.88 13.57
N SER A 24 6.66 6.59 14.63
CA SER A 24 6.73 5.36 15.41
C SER A 24 6.01 4.17 14.78
N LEU A 25 5.21 4.38 13.73
CA LEU A 25 4.47 3.33 13.04
C LEU A 25 5.41 2.18 12.61
N PRO A 26 5.15 0.91 12.98
CA PRO A 26 6.02 -0.23 12.67
C PRO A 26 5.79 -0.74 11.24
N MET A 27 5.93 0.15 10.26
CA MET A 27 5.68 -0.14 8.84
C MET A 27 6.79 0.40 7.93
N ARG A 28 6.81 -0.05 6.67
CA ARG A 28 7.73 0.42 5.64
C ARG A 28 7.57 1.93 5.38
N LYS A 29 8.64 2.56 4.89
CA LYS A 29 8.68 4.01 4.65
C LYS A 29 7.52 4.55 3.80
N PRO A 30 7.08 3.89 2.70
CA PRO A 30 5.92 4.36 1.93
C PRO A 30 4.63 4.43 2.74
N TRP A 31 4.40 3.47 3.65
CA TRP A 31 3.25 3.49 4.57
C TRP A 31 3.35 4.57 5.63
N LYS A 32 4.56 4.85 6.15
CA LYS A 32 4.78 6.00 7.05
C LYS A 32 4.50 7.34 6.35
N ASP A 33 4.92 7.48 5.09
CA ASP A 33 4.65 8.68 4.29
C ASP A 33 3.15 8.85 4.03
N LEU A 34 2.46 7.76 3.66
CA LEU A 34 1.01 7.76 3.51
C LEU A 34 0.29 8.14 4.81
N ALA A 35 0.68 7.57 5.95
CA ALA A 35 0.12 7.91 7.25
C ALA A 35 0.34 9.39 7.61
N MET A 36 1.52 9.92 7.34
CA MET A 36 1.81 11.35 7.52
C MET A 36 0.89 12.23 6.65
N ARG A 37 0.71 11.90 5.36
CA ARG A 37 -0.12 12.68 4.44
C ARG A 37 -1.61 12.57 4.77
N GLY A 38 -2.06 11.38 5.17
CA GLY A 38 -3.44 11.16 5.62
C GLY A 38 -3.78 11.93 6.90
N ASP A 39 -2.85 12.05 7.85
CA ASP A 39 -3.05 12.78 9.11
C ASP A 39 -2.99 14.31 8.95
N LYS A 40 -2.31 14.83 7.92
CA LYS A 40 -2.11 16.27 7.71
C LYS A 40 -3.09 16.83 6.68
N ALA A 41 -3.91 17.80 7.09
CA ALA A 41 -4.88 18.48 6.21
C ALA A 41 -4.23 19.29 5.07
N ALA A 42 -2.92 19.57 5.14
CA ALA A 42 -2.18 20.30 4.11
C ALA A 42 -2.04 19.53 2.79
N TYR A 43 -2.17 18.20 2.80
CA TYR A 43 -2.14 17.38 1.59
C TYR A 43 -3.54 17.23 1.02
N SER A 44 -3.66 17.41 -0.29
CA SER A 44 -4.88 17.18 -1.05
C SER A 44 -5.24 15.69 -1.13
N ALA A 45 -6.49 15.37 -1.49
CA ALA A 45 -6.92 13.99 -1.72
C ALA A 45 -6.05 13.29 -2.80
N SER A 46 -5.66 14.01 -3.86
CA SER A 46 -4.80 13.48 -4.92
C SER A 46 -3.41 13.11 -4.41
N GLU A 47 -2.81 13.92 -3.54
CA GLU A 47 -1.49 13.64 -2.97
C GLU A 47 -1.52 12.45 -2.00
N VAL A 48 -2.64 12.23 -1.31
CA VAL A 48 -2.85 11.05 -0.47
C VAL A 48 -3.03 9.80 -1.36
N ALA A 49 -3.80 9.90 -2.45
CA ALA A 49 -3.97 8.81 -3.41
C ALA A 49 -2.65 8.41 -4.11
N GLU A 50 -1.80 9.38 -4.45
CA GLU A 50 -0.46 9.12 -4.99
C GLU A 50 0.41 8.36 -3.98
N ALA A 51 0.40 8.76 -2.71
CA ALA A 51 1.13 8.07 -1.66
C ALA A 51 0.56 6.67 -1.38
N ALA A 52 -0.76 6.49 -1.46
CA ALA A 52 -1.42 5.19 -1.34
C ALA A 52 -0.97 4.25 -2.44
N THR A 53 -0.94 4.72 -3.69
CA THR A 53 -0.43 3.98 -4.84
C THR A 53 1.03 3.55 -4.63
N LYS A 54 1.89 4.44 -4.14
CA LYS A 54 3.30 4.12 -3.82
C LYS A 54 3.44 3.09 -2.71
N ALA A 55 2.61 3.16 -1.67
CA ALA A 55 2.61 2.19 -0.57
C ALA A 55 2.18 0.80 -1.06
N LEU A 56 1.08 0.72 -1.81
CA LEU A 56 0.60 -0.52 -2.43
C LEU A 56 1.62 -1.12 -3.40
N ALA A 57 2.27 -0.29 -4.21
CA ALA A 57 3.35 -0.73 -5.10
C ALA A 57 4.57 -1.29 -4.34
N SER A 58 4.89 -0.71 -3.18
CA SER A 58 5.95 -1.23 -2.33
C SER A 58 5.58 -2.58 -1.69
N ASP A 59 4.30 -2.79 -1.36
CA ASP A 59 3.80 -4.05 -0.82
C ASP A 59 3.81 -5.13 -1.89
N PHE A 60 3.25 -4.83 -3.06
CA PHE A 60 3.18 -5.74 -4.20
C PHE A 60 4.56 -6.27 -4.58
N LYS A 61 5.55 -5.39 -4.74
CA LYS A 61 6.93 -5.78 -5.10
C LYS A 61 7.62 -6.70 -4.10
N MET A 62 7.23 -6.65 -2.83
CA MET A 62 7.86 -7.45 -1.77
C MET A 62 7.12 -8.76 -1.51
N GLU A 63 5.82 -8.79 -1.77
CA GLU A 63 4.95 -9.90 -1.38
C GLU A 63 4.50 -10.74 -2.59
N VAL A 64 4.41 -10.17 -3.78
CA VAL A 64 3.95 -10.88 -4.97
C VAL A 64 5.16 -11.22 -5.84
N SER A 65 5.38 -12.51 -6.05
CA SER A 65 6.51 -12.98 -6.85
C SER A 65 6.31 -12.70 -8.33
N TRP A 66 7.44 -12.56 -9.04
CA TRP A 66 7.43 -12.41 -10.49
C TRP A 66 6.84 -13.66 -11.17
N GLU A 67 7.19 -14.84 -10.66
CA GLU A 67 6.74 -16.14 -11.16
C GLU A 67 5.22 -16.26 -11.08
N LEU A 68 4.61 -15.91 -9.93
CA LEU A 68 3.16 -15.87 -9.78
C LEU A 68 2.54 -14.90 -10.80
N THR A 69 3.12 -13.71 -10.93
CA THR A 69 2.63 -12.69 -11.86
C THR A 69 2.64 -13.18 -13.31
N GLN A 70 3.71 -13.84 -13.74
CA GLN A 70 3.80 -14.38 -15.11
C GLN A 70 2.84 -15.55 -15.33
N GLU A 71 2.69 -16.42 -14.33
CA GLU A 71 1.77 -17.55 -14.44
C GLU A 71 0.33 -17.07 -14.60
N LEU A 72 -0.12 -16.17 -13.72
CA LEU A 72 -1.47 -15.60 -13.81
C LEU A 72 -1.69 -14.85 -15.12
N LYS A 73 -0.74 -14.02 -15.55
CA LYS A 73 -0.81 -13.33 -16.84
C LYS A 73 -1.00 -14.31 -18.00
N SER A 74 -0.32 -15.44 -17.97
CA SER A 74 -0.40 -16.46 -19.03
C SER A 74 -1.77 -17.15 -19.05
N ILE A 75 -2.36 -17.43 -17.88
CA ILE A 75 -3.69 -18.02 -17.74
C ILE A 75 -4.75 -17.07 -18.32
N PHE A 76 -4.71 -15.79 -17.93
CA PHE A 76 -5.61 -14.76 -18.48
C PHE A 76 -5.44 -14.54 -20.00
N SER A 77 -4.27 -14.88 -20.54
CA SER A 77 -3.98 -14.81 -21.97
C SER A 77 -4.35 -16.09 -22.74
N GLY A 78 -4.90 -17.10 -22.05
CA GLY A 78 -5.34 -18.36 -22.67
C GLY A 78 -4.23 -19.39 -22.90
N ARG A 79 -3.15 -19.36 -22.11
CA ARG A 79 -2.11 -20.42 -22.16
C ARG A 79 -2.78 -21.79 -22.01
N ASP A 80 -2.56 -22.66 -22.99
CA ASP A 80 -3.12 -24.01 -23.05
C ASP A 80 -4.67 -24.05 -22.93
N ASN A 81 -5.32 -22.92 -23.20
CA ASN A 81 -6.76 -22.71 -23.12
C ASN A 81 -7.21 -21.72 -24.22
N SER A 82 -6.97 -22.08 -25.49
CA SER A 82 -7.27 -21.21 -26.64
C SER A 82 -8.75 -20.87 -26.81
N LEU A 83 -9.64 -21.69 -26.24
CA LEU A 83 -11.09 -21.48 -26.24
C LEU A 83 -11.58 -20.67 -25.04
N MET A 84 -10.69 -20.23 -24.14
CA MET A 84 -11.02 -19.46 -22.93
C MET A 84 -12.11 -20.14 -22.08
N LEU A 85 -12.01 -21.46 -21.92
CA LEU A 85 -12.93 -22.23 -21.08
C LEU A 85 -12.67 -21.93 -19.60
N PRO A 86 -13.66 -21.42 -18.84
CA PRO A 86 -13.46 -21.08 -17.43
C PRO A 86 -12.96 -22.25 -16.59
N GLU A 87 -13.44 -23.47 -16.84
CA GLU A 87 -13.09 -24.65 -16.05
C GLU A 87 -11.58 -24.97 -16.13
N ILE A 88 -10.98 -24.79 -17.31
CA ILE A 88 -9.54 -24.99 -17.52
C ILE A 88 -8.76 -23.89 -16.80
N ALA A 89 -9.17 -22.63 -16.94
CA ALA A 89 -8.51 -21.51 -16.27
C ALA A 89 -8.60 -21.62 -14.74
N LEU A 90 -9.73 -22.05 -14.19
CA LEU A 90 -9.91 -22.27 -12.75
C LEU A 90 -8.99 -23.39 -12.23
N ALA A 91 -8.83 -24.48 -12.97
CA ALA A 91 -7.88 -25.53 -12.61
C ALA A 91 -6.43 -24.98 -12.56
N GLN A 92 -6.02 -24.24 -13.60
CA GLN A 92 -4.70 -23.60 -13.65
C GLN A 92 -4.47 -22.59 -12.52
N LEU A 93 -5.49 -21.77 -12.19
CA LEU A 93 -5.44 -20.84 -11.06
C LEU A 93 -5.30 -21.56 -9.72
N ASN A 94 -6.00 -22.69 -9.55
CA ASN A 94 -5.88 -23.50 -8.35
C ASN A 94 -4.47 -24.08 -8.20
N ASP A 95 -3.85 -24.52 -9.28
CA ASP A 95 -2.46 -24.99 -9.27
C ASP A 95 -1.48 -23.85 -8.96
N ALA A 96 -1.74 -22.66 -9.50
CA ALA A 96 -0.93 -21.46 -9.25
C ALA A 96 -0.95 -20.98 -7.78
N ASN A 97 -1.90 -21.43 -6.94
CA ASN A 97 -1.91 -21.11 -5.51
C ASN A 97 -0.62 -21.49 -4.78
N ALA A 98 0.09 -22.52 -5.25
CA ALA A 98 1.37 -22.92 -4.69
C ALA A 98 2.42 -21.80 -4.80
N LEU A 99 2.39 -21.00 -5.89
CA LEU A 99 3.28 -19.86 -6.10
C LEU A 99 2.96 -18.67 -5.18
N ALA A 100 1.75 -18.62 -4.64
CA ALA A 100 1.31 -17.63 -3.65
C ALA A 100 1.58 -18.04 -2.20
N ALA A 101 2.20 -19.20 -1.96
CA ALA A 101 2.49 -19.69 -0.62
C ALA A 101 3.35 -18.68 0.18
N GLY A 102 2.95 -18.42 1.42
CA GLY A 102 3.61 -17.43 2.29
C GLY A 102 3.28 -15.97 1.99
N SER A 103 2.48 -15.67 0.95
CA SER A 103 2.08 -14.31 0.60
C SER A 103 0.57 -14.11 0.74
N VAL A 104 0.14 -13.27 1.69
CA VAL A 104 -1.28 -12.91 1.81
C VAL A 104 -1.72 -12.10 0.58
N PHE A 105 -0.88 -11.18 0.11
CA PHE A 105 -1.18 -10.41 -1.10
C PHE A 105 -1.28 -11.33 -2.33
N GLY A 106 -0.30 -12.22 -2.54
CA GLY A 106 -0.32 -13.19 -3.64
C GLY A 106 -1.59 -14.05 -3.64
N ARG A 107 -2.01 -14.55 -2.47
CA ARG A 107 -3.27 -15.32 -2.34
C ARG A 107 -4.49 -14.50 -2.71
N ASN A 108 -4.54 -13.23 -2.31
CA ASN A 108 -5.64 -12.34 -2.71
C ASN A 108 -5.66 -12.12 -4.22
N VAL A 109 -4.50 -12.00 -4.88
CA VAL A 109 -4.44 -11.88 -6.35
C VAL A 109 -5.02 -13.13 -7.01
N VAL A 110 -4.69 -14.33 -6.53
CA VAL A 110 -5.28 -15.58 -7.06
C VAL A 110 -6.78 -15.64 -6.78
N ALA A 111 -7.22 -15.28 -5.58
CA ALA A 111 -8.65 -15.28 -5.23
C ALA A 111 -9.46 -14.34 -6.12
N CYS A 112 -9.03 -13.09 -6.30
CA CYS A 112 -9.68 -12.14 -7.22
C CYS A 112 -9.62 -12.64 -8.68
N SER A 113 -8.54 -13.33 -9.07
CA SER A 113 -8.45 -13.93 -10.39
C SER A 113 -9.51 -15.00 -10.62
N ILE A 114 -9.73 -15.87 -9.62
CA ILE A 114 -10.78 -16.90 -9.65
C ILE A 114 -12.16 -16.26 -9.77
N GLU A 115 -12.44 -15.21 -9.00
CA GLU A 115 -13.71 -14.47 -9.06
C GLU A 115 -13.99 -13.89 -10.45
N LEU A 116 -13.00 -13.24 -11.08
CA LEU A 116 -13.18 -12.68 -12.42
C LEU A 116 -13.36 -13.77 -13.50
N ILE A 117 -12.69 -14.91 -13.37
CA ILE A 117 -12.89 -16.04 -14.29
C ILE A 117 -14.28 -16.66 -14.11
N HIS A 118 -14.82 -16.73 -12.88
CA HIS A 118 -16.23 -17.11 -12.66
C HIS A 118 -17.20 -16.13 -13.35
N GLU A 119 -16.86 -14.85 -13.43
CA GLU A 119 -17.62 -13.84 -14.18
C GLU A 119 -17.41 -13.93 -15.71
N GLY A 120 -16.57 -14.84 -16.20
CA GLY A 120 -16.25 -14.98 -17.61
C GLY A 120 -15.32 -13.89 -18.14
N LYS A 121 -14.61 -13.17 -17.27
CA LYS A 121 -13.67 -12.11 -17.66
C LYS A 121 -12.27 -12.68 -17.89
N PHE A 122 -11.75 -12.44 -19.09
CA PHE A 122 -10.41 -12.86 -19.53
C PHE A 122 -9.61 -11.68 -20.08
N GLY A 123 -8.34 -11.94 -20.42
CA GLY A 123 -7.46 -10.97 -21.05
C GLY A 123 -6.72 -10.06 -20.06
N SER A 124 -5.92 -9.15 -20.61
CA SER A 124 -5.05 -8.26 -19.83
C SER A 124 -5.83 -7.37 -18.88
N ASP A 125 -6.99 -6.87 -19.31
CA ASP A 125 -7.79 -5.94 -18.52
C ASP A 125 -8.37 -6.61 -17.28
N ALA A 126 -8.88 -7.84 -17.42
CA ALA A 126 -9.34 -8.64 -16.29
C ALA A 126 -8.18 -8.99 -15.34
N PHE A 127 -6.98 -9.28 -15.87
CA PHE A 127 -5.82 -9.50 -15.01
C PHE A 127 -5.41 -8.24 -14.22
N HIS A 128 -5.43 -7.08 -14.87
CA HIS A 128 -5.18 -5.80 -14.19
C HIS A 128 -6.25 -5.53 -13.12
N GLU A 129 -7.52 -5.81 -13.42
CA GLU A 129 -8.63 -5.71 -12.46
C GLU A 129 -8.38 -6.58 -11.23
N ALA A 130 -8.02 -7.86 -11.41
CA ALA A 130 -7.72 -8.78 -10.30
C ALA A 130 -6.60 -8.27 -9.39
N VAL A 131 -5.50 -7.78 -9.98
CA VAL A 131 -4.39 -7.22 -9.22
C VAL A 131 -4.80 -5.95 -8.47
N GLY A 132 -5.59 -5.08 -9.12
CA GLY A 132 -6.14 -3.87 -8.52
C GLY A 132 -7.05 -4.14 -7.33
N LEU A 133 -7.98 -5.08 -7.46
CA LEU A 133 -8.88 -5.52 -6.39
C LEU A 133 -8.10 -6.07 -5.20
N ALA A 134 -7.16 -6.99 -5.45
CA ALA A 134 -6.31 -7.55 -4.42
C ALA A 134 -5.46 -6.49 -3.70
N ALA A 135 -4.98 -5.48 -4.44
CA ALA A 135 -4.23 -4.36 -3.88
C ALA A 135 -5.10 -3.49 -2.96
N LYS A 136 -6.35 -3.21 -3.34
CA LYS A 136 -7.30 -2.50 -2.47
C LYS A 136 -7.57 -3.29 -1.19
N MET A 137 -7.81 -4.60 -1.29
CA MET A 137 -7.99 -5.47 -0.12
C MET A 137 -6.78 -5.43 0.82
N ARG A 138 -5.57 -5.55 0.25
CA ARG A 138 -4.33 -5.44 1.02
C ARG A 138 -4.21 -4.09 1.71
N GLY A 139 -4.50 -3.02 0.97
CA GLY A 139 -4.45 -1.65 1.49
C GLY A 139 -5.39 -1.43 2.67
N LEU A 140 -6.65 -1.80 2.54
CA LEU A 140 -7.66 -1.63 3.58
C LEU A 140 -7.36 -2.48 4.82
N ALA A 141 -6.78 -3.67 4.65
CA ALA A 141 -6.29 -4.45 5.78
C ALA A 141 -5.14 -3.73 6.52
N THR A 142 -4.21 -3.11 5.79
CA THR A 142 -3.10 -2.35 6.38
C THR A 142 -3.58 -1.04 7.04
N VAL A 143 -4.64 -0.39 6.54
CA VAL A 143 -5.23 0.80 7.18
C VAL A 143 -5.65 0.51 8.62
N ARG A 144 -6.23 -0.66 8.91
CA ARG A 144 -6.59 -1.05 10.27
C ARG A 144 -5.39 -1.02 11.21
N SER A 145 -4.23 -1.51 10.75
CA SER A 145 -3.00 -1.45 11.55
C SER A 145 -2.49 -0.02 11.77
N VAL A 146 -2.71 0.90 10.81
CA VAL A 146 -2.41 2.34 11.00
C VAL A 146 -3.35 2.95 12.03
N GLU A 147 -4.65 2.68 11.91
CA GLU A 147 -5.67 3.19 12.83
C GLU A 147 -5.39 2.74 14.27
N GLU A 148 -5.17 1.44 14.49
CA GLU A 148 -4.86 0.93 15.82
C GLU A 148 -3.60 1.54 16.42
N HIS A 149 -2.58 1.81 15.60
CA HIS A 149 -1.37 2.50 16.04
C HIS A 149 -1.68 3.93 16.49
N TYR A 150 -2.48 4.67 15.71
CA TYR A 150 -2.90 6.02 16.06
C TYR A 150 -3.82 6.07 17.30
N LEU A 151 -4.63 5.03 17.52
CA LEU A 151 -5.41 4.88 18.76
C LEU A 151 -4.51 4.73 19.99
N ARG A 152 -3.40 3.98 19.87
CA ARG A 152 -2.43 3.78 20.96
C ARG A 152 -1.56 5.01 21.22
N GLU A 153 -1.12 5.71 20.18
CA GLU A 153 -0.11 6.77 20.26
C GLU A 153 -0.69 8.20 20.26
N SER A 154 -2.00 8.35 20.04
CA SER A 154 -2.64 9.66 19.92
C SER A 154 -4.05 9.68 20.53
N ASN A 155 -5.10 9.67 19.70
CA ASN A 155 -6.49 9.80 20.13
C ASN A 155 -7.44 9.34 19.01
N HIS A 156 -8.67 9.02 19.40
CA HIS A 156 -9.72 8.54 18.50
C HIS A 156 -9.95 9.45 17.30
N ARG A 157 -10.05 10.78 17.50
CA ARG A 157 -10.33 11.73 16.42
C ARG A 157 -9.26 11.69 15.33
N ARG A 158 -7.98 11.64 15.71
CA ARG A 158 -6.88 11.56 14.73
C ARG A 158 -6.79 10.20 14.07
N ALA A 159 -7.03 9.12 14.81
CA ALA A 159 -7.08 7.77 14.26
C ALA A 159 -8.17 7.63 13.19
N ASP A 160 -9.38 8.08 13.50
CA ASP A 160 -10.53 8.12 12.59
C ASP A 160 -10.26 9.00 11.36
N HIS A 161 -9.67 10.17 11.57
CA HIS A 161 -9.31 11.07 10.48
C HIS A 161 -8.30 10.45 9.49
N VAL A 162 -7.20 9.87 9.99
CA VAL A 162 -6.18 9.26 9.13
C VAL A 162 -6.69 8.00 8.45
N SER A 163 -7.47 7.15 9.16
CA SER A 163 -8.00 5.90 8.60
C SER A 163 -9.02 6.17 7.51
N THR A 164 -9.95 7.12 7.72
CA THR A 164 -10.93 7.55 6.72
C THR A 164 -10.23 8.08 5.48
N ARG A 165 -9.29 9.03 5.65
CA ARG A 165 -8.61 9.65 4.49
C ARG A 165 -7.80 8.66 3.67
N ILE A 166 -7.13 7.70 4.31
CA ILE A 166 -6.39 6.67 3.57
C ILE A 166 -7.36 5.68 2.92
N SER A 167 -8.42 5.28 3.59
CA SER A 167 -9.43 4.38 3.03
C SER A 167 -10.10 4.99 1.80
N ASP A 168 -10.53 6.24 1.89
CA ASP A 168 -11.12 6.99 0.76
C ASP A 168 -10.15 7.07 -0.42
N ALA A 169 -8.87 7.35 -0.14
CA ALA A 169 -7.84 7.39 -1.15
C ALA A 169 -7.65 6.03 -1.84
N ILE A 170 -7.63 4.93 -1.10
CA ILE A 170 -7.51 3.57 -1.66
C ILE A 170 -8.76 3.18 -2.45
N CYS A 171 -9.95 3.41 -1.89
CA CYS A 171 -11.23 3.10 -2.53
C CYS A 171 -11.43 3.88 -3.83
N GLY A 172 -10.96 5.13 -3.89
CA GLY A 172 -11.04 6.00 -5.06
C GLY A 172 -10.08 5.67 -6.21
N LEU A 173 -9.09 4.78 -6.02
CA LEU A 173 -8.21 4.34 -7.11
C LEU A 173 -8.99 3.46 -8.10
N SER A 174 -8.73 3.57 -9.40
CA SER A 174 -9.24 2.58 -10.36
C SER A 174 -8.46 1.27 -10.23
N GLU A 175 -9.17 0.14 -10.15
CA GLU A 175 -8.59 -1.21 -10.08
C GLU A 175 -7.69 -1.48 -11.29
N ASN A 176 -8.19 -1.20 -12.51
CA ASN A 176 -7.43 -1.44 -13.74
C ASN A 176 -6.17 -0.58 -13.81
N GLN A 177 -6.28 0.71 -13.47
CA GLN A 177 -5.11 1.60 -13.46
C GLN A 177 -4.10 1.19 -12.39
N LEU A 178 -4.59 0.80 -11.20
CA LEU A 178 -3.75 0.31 -10.13
C LEU A 178 -3.03 -0.98 -10.54
N GLY A 179 -3.74 -1.95 -11.10
CA GLY A 179 -3.15 -3.18 -11.64
C GLY A 179 -2.08 -2.89 -12.69
N LEU A 180 -2.36 -1.99 -13.63
CA LEU A 180 -1.39 -1.56 -14.65
C LEU A 180 -0.14 -0.94 -14.02
N ILE A 181 -0.28 -0.08 -13.00
CA ILE A 181 0.85 0.53 -12.28
C ILE A 181 1.67 -0.53 -11.53
N LEU A 182 1.01 -1.50 -10.89
CA LEU A 182 1.66 -2.53 -10.09
C LEU A 182 2.41 -3.56 -10.94
N LEU A 183 1.84 -3.91 -12.09
CA LEU A 183 2.41 -4.85 -13.07
C LEU A 183 3.40 -4.19 -14.02
N GLY A 184 3.35 -2.85 -14.12
CA GLY A 184 4.25 -2.07 -14.95
C GLY A 184 5.71 -2.25 -14.56
N PRO A 185 6.65 -1.99 -15.48
CA PRO A 185 8.07 -2.07 -15.17
C PRO A 185 8.38 -1.16 -13.98
N ALA A 186 9.13 -1.68 -13.01
CA ALA A 186 9.56 -0.87 -11.87
C ALA A 186 10.21 0.41 -12.41
N PRO A 187 9.84 1.61 -11.94
CA PRO A 187 10.48 2.83 -12.40
C PRO A 187 11.98 2.68 -12.16
N VAL A 188 12.76 2.78 -13.23
CA VAL A 188 14.22 2.80 -13.13
C VAL A 188 14.55 3.93 -12.18
N SER A 189 15.08 3.59 -11.00
CA SER A 189 15.54 4.59 -10.05
C SER A 189 16.69 5.34 -10.72
N LEU A 190 16.38 6.48 -11.33
CA LEU A 190 17.36 7.50 -11.65
C LEU A 190 17.86 8.02 -10.31
N ARG A 191 18.86 7.33 -9.74
CA ARG A 191 19.64 7.87 -8.63
C ARG A 191 20.13 9.23 -9.12
N SER A 192 19.60 10.31 -8.56
CA SER A 192 20.10 11.65 -8.80
C SER A 192 21.60 11.60 -8.50
N ARG A 193 22.43 11.68 -9.53
CA ARG A 193 23.88 11.73 -9.39
C ARG A 193 24.14 12.99 -8.59
N LYS A 194 24.54 12.82 -7.33
CA LYS A 194 24.91 13.93 -6.43
C LYS A 194 25.93 14.77 -7.20
N MET A 195 25.57 15.98 -7.58
CA MET A 195 26.43 16.89 -8.32
C MET A 195 27.50 17.39 -7.34
N THR A 196 28.61 16.64 -7.23
CA THR A 196 29.80 17.08 -6.50
C THR A 196 30.57 18.02 -7.43
N GLY A 197 30.38 19.32 -7.26
CA GLY A 197 31.11 20.29 -8.06
C GLY A 197 30.66 21.72 -7.84
N LEU A 198 30.69 22.22 -6.60
CA LEU A 198 30.72 23.65 -6.30
C LEU A 198 31.53 23.87 -5.02
N ASP A 199 32.82 23.58 -5.11
CA ASP A 199 33.81 24.23 -4.23
C ASP A 199 35.15 24.31 -4.96
N ALA A 200 35.23 25.26 -5.90
CA ALA A 200 36.49 25.77 -6.39
C ALA A 200 36.50 27.25 -6.00
N GLY A 201 37.02 27.52 -4.79
CA GLY A 201 37.30 28.88 -4.34
C GLY A 201 38.19 29.60 -5.35
N VAL A 202 37.89 30.88 -5.58
CA VAL A 202 38.72 31.78 -6.38
C VAL A 202 40.03 32.01 -5.63
N SER A 203 41.16 31.66 -6.23
CA SER A 203 42.47 32.09 -5.75
C SER A 203 42.62 33.59 -6.03
N LEU A 204 42.82 34.39 -4.98
CA LEU A 204 43.33 35.75 -5.06
C LEU A 204 44.84 35.74 -5.29
#